data_AF-A0A7S1IHY6-F1
#
_entry.id   AF-A0A7S1IHY6-F1
#
_cell.length_a   1.000
_cell.length_b   1.000
_cell.length_c   1.000
_cell.angle_alpha   90.00
_cell.angle_beta   90.00
_cell.angle_gamma   90.00
#
_symmetry.space_group_name_H-M   'P 1'
#
loop_
_entity.id
_entity.type
_entity.pdbx_description
1 polymer ?
#
loop_
_entity_poly.entity_id
_entity_poly.type
_entity_poly.pdbx_seq_one_letter_code
_entity_poly.pdbx_strand_id
1 'polypeptide(L)'
;FVMVDDIWELTMEGVPVWKWYARHHIPQYTYVHADNVNPNKDFIHGNTLHYDVHEGVIYYNSRHMDTMWKINKTSGECLWAIGRYGDVPMLSLAGKPVKQLFSHSHGLTRIAESTFVTFDNDAFMHPGFHTTCGTSKVKEITFDP
;
A
#
# COMPACT_ATOMS: atom_id res chain seq x y z
N PHE A 1 2.46 -21.94 -5.62
CA PHE A 1 2.62 -20.48 -5.51
C PHE A 1 1.60 -19.99 -4.51
N VAL A 2 2.03 -19.26 -3.48
CA VAL A 2 1.13 -18.63 -2.50
C VAL A 2 0.78 -17.26 -3.06
N MET A 3 -0.50 -17.00 -3.29
CA MET A 3 -1.01 -15.65 -3.54
C MET A 3 -1.09 -14.97 -2.16
N VAL A 4 -0.22 -14.00 -1.88
CA VAL A 4 -0.18 -13.28 -0.59
C VAL A 4 -1.04 -12.00 -0.64
N ASP A 5 -2.23 -12.13 -1.24
CA ASP A 5 -3.11 -11.00 -1.54
C ASP A 5 -4.41 -11.02 -0.70
N ASP A 6 -4.57 -12.02 0.17
CA ASP A 6 -5.74 -12.20 1.02
C ASP A 6 -5.40 -11.84 2.48
N ILE A 7 -6.30 -11.16 3.19
CA ILE A 7 -6.18 -10.83 4.61
C ILE A 7 -7.19 -11.67 5.39
N TRP A 8 -6.71 -12.37 6.42
CA TRP A 8 -7.53 -13.23 7.26
C TRP A 8 -7.37 -12.80 8.71
N GLU A 9 -8.49 -12.60 9.39
CA GLU A 9 -8.53 -12.47 10.85
C GLU A 9 -8.90 -13.83 11.42
N LEU A 10 -8.10 -14.32 12.34
CA LEU A 10 -8.23 -15.66 12.91
C LEU A 10 -8.35 -15.56 14.43
N THR A 11 -9.08 -16.49 15.06
CA THR A 11 -8.94 -16.75 16.49
C THR A 11 -7.60 -17.43 16.79
N MET A 12 -7.26 -17.58 18.07
CA MET A 12 -6.04 -18.28 18.50
C MET A 12 -6.03 -19.76 18.10
N GLU A 13 -7.21 -20.34 17.84
CA GLU A 13 -7.40 -21.71 17.35
C GLU A 13 -7.27 -21.81 15.82
N GLY A 14 -7.00 -20.69 15.13
CA GLY A 14 -6.90 -20.62 13.67
C GLY A 14 -8.25 -20.58 12.96
N VAL A 15 -9.34 -20.30 13.67
CA VAL A 15 -10.68 -20.22 13.06
C VAL A 15 -10.86 -18.84 12.41
N PRO A 16 -11.19 -18.75 11.11
CA PRO A 16 -11.39 -17.46 10.47
C PRO A 16 -12.65 -16.76 10.99
N VAL A 17 -12.51 -15.52 11.44
CA VAL A 17 -13.63 -14.65 11.84
C VAL A 17 -13.91 -13.57 10.81
N TRP A 18 -12.94 -13.27 9.94
CA TRP A 18 -13.11 -12.35 8.83
C TRP A 18 -12.10 -12.65 7.72
N LYS A 19 -12.48 -12.35 6.48
CA LYS A 19 -11.65 -12.52 5.29
C LYS A 19 -11.87 -11.37 4.33
N TRP A 20 -10.80 -10.96 3.68
CA TRP A 20 -10.83 -9.98 2.60
C TRP A 20 -9.87 -10.39 1.50
N TYR A 21 -10.34 -10.29 0.26
CA TYR A 21 -9.64 -10.78 -0.92
C TYR A 21 -9.33 -9.59 -1.80
N ALA A 22 -8.06 -9.15 -1.87
CA ALA A 22 -7.71 -7.92 -2.59
C ALA A 22 -8.24 -7.89 -4.02
N ARG A 23 -8.19 -9.03 -4.72
CA ARG A 23 -8.72 -9.20 -6.09
C ARG A 23 -10.19 -8.80 -6.30
N HIS A 24 -11.01 -8.74 -5.25
CA HIS A 24 -12.41 -8.31 -5.34
C HIS A 24 -12.58 -6.81 -5.15
N HIS A 25 -11.57 -6.12 -4.62
CA HIS A 25 -11.67 -4.73 -4.17
C HIS A 25 -10.66 -3.80 -4.84
N ILE A 26 -9.51 -4.34 -5.25
CA ILE A 26 -8.41 -3.60 -5.87
C ILE A 26 -8.28 -4.04 -7.33
N PRO A 27 -8.25 -3.09 -8.29
CA PRO A 27 -8.02 -3.41 -9.68
C PRO A 27 -6.66 -4.11 -9.86
N GLN A 28 -6.63 -5.15 -10.67
CA GLN A 28 -5.39 -5.82 -11.04
C GLN A 28 -4.67 -4.99 -12.09
N TYR A 29 -3.82 -4.07 -11.64
CA TYR A 29 -2.92 -3.35 -12.53
C TYR A 29 -1.79 -4.27 -12.97
N THR A 30 -1.26 -4.01 -14.16
CA THR A 30 -0.06 -4.68 -14.65
C THR A 30 1.08 -4.45 -13.65
N TYR A 31 1.71 -5.51 -13.15
CA TYR A 31 2.91 -5.37 -12.32
C TYR A 31 3.98 -4.68 -13.16
N VAL A 32 4.24 -3.43 -12.83
CA VAL A 32 5.06 -2.50 -13.62
C VAL A 32 6.56 -2.80 -13.55
N HIS A 33 6.96 -3.84 -12.81
CA HIS A 33 8.36 -4.20 -12.57
C HIS A 33 8.72 -5.66 -12.92
N ALA A 34 7.84 -6.41 -13.60
CA ALA A 34 8.23 -7.69 -14.20
C ALA A 34 7.68 -7.81 -15.62
N ASP A 35 8.58 -8.10 -16.55
CA ASP A 35 8.31 -8.37 -17.97
C ASP A 35 7.46 -9.62 -18.24
N ASN A 36 6.81 -10.21 -17.23
CA ASN A 36 6.00 -11.43 -17.39
C ASN A 36 4.76 -11.39 -16.49
N VAL A 37 3.71 -10.76 -17.02
CA VAL A 37 2.35 -10.75 -16.46
C VAL A 37 1.80 -12.17 -16.48
N ASN A 38 1.71 -12.80 -15.32
CA ASN A 38 0.80 -13.90 -15.11
C ASN A 38 -0.15 -13.43 -14.01
N PRO A 39 -1.46 -13.28 -14.26
CA PRO A 39 -2.43 -12.84 -13.24
C PRO A 39 -2.55 -13.81 -12.05
N ASN A 40 -1.87 -14.97 -12.09
CA ASN A 40 -1.63 -15.86 -10.95
C ASN A 40 -0.31 -15.57 -10.19
N LYS A 41 0.31 -14.40 -10.40
CA LYS A 41 1.49 -13.96 -9.66
C LYS A 41 1.08 -12.90 -8.64
N ASP A 42 1.71 -13.01 -7.48
CA ASP A 42 1.79 -12.06 -6.38
C ASP A 42 1.75 -10.59 -6.82
N PHE A 43 0.54 -10.03 -6.96
CA PHE A 43 0.34 -8.70 -7.57
C PHE A 43 0.22 -7.59 -6.53
N ILE A 44 -0.28 -7.92 -5.33
CA ILE A 44 -0.33 -6.97 -4.23
C ILE A 44 0.97 -7.03 -3.42
N HIS A 45 1.43 -8.23 -3.11
CA HIS A 45 2.48 -8.47 -2.13
C HIS A 45 2.23 -7.67 -0.85
N GLY A 46 1.10 -7.99 -0.20
CA GLY A 46 0.76 -7.39 1.09
C GLY A 46 1.83 -7.71 2.12
N ASN A 47 2.42 -6.68 2.73
CA ASN A 47 3.52 -6.88 3.68
C ASN A 47 3.32 -6.18 5.02
N THR A 48 2.32 -5.30 5.14
CA THR A 48 2.01 -4.63 6.40
C THR A 48 0.55 -4.22 6.43
N LEU A 49 -0.08 -4.38 7.59
CA LEU A 49 -1.39 -3.83 7.88
C LEU A 49 -1.43 -3.23 9.28
N HIS A 50 -2.29 -2.23 9.49
CA HIS A 50 -2.65 -1.68 10.79
C HIS A 50 -4.17 -1.62 10.87
N TYR A 51 -4.76 -2.29 11.87
CA TYR A 51 -6.21 -2.23 12.10
C TYR A 51 -6.52 -1.20 13.19
N ASP A 52 -7.25 -0.15 12.80
CA ASP A 52 -7.80 0.82 13.72
C ASP A 52 -9.22 0.40 14.13
N VAL A 53 -9.33 -0.11 15.36
CA VAL A 53 -10.60 -0.61 15.92
C VAL A 53 -11.61 0.49 16.20
N HIS A 54 -11.16 1.73 16.42
CA HIS A 54 -12.04 2.84 16.76
C HIS A 54 -12.71 3.41 15.50
N GLU A 55 -11.97 3.46 14.39
CA GLU A 55 -12.50 3.87 13.09
C GLU A 55 -13.13 2.71 12.30
N GLY A 56 -12.83 1.46 12.66
CA GLY A 56 -13.31 0.29 11.91
C GLY A 56 -12.66 0.17 10.53
N VAL A 57 -11.37 0.52 10.42
CA VAL A 57 -10.64 0.60 9.15
C VAL A 57 -9.28 -0.10 9.23
N ILE A 58 -8.86 -0.69 8.11
CA ILE A 58 -7.53 -1.27 7.94
C ILE A 58 -6.70 -0.35 7.05
N TYR A 59 -5.52 0.03 7.50
CA TYR A 59 -4.49 0.60 6.64
C TYR A 59 -3.61 -0.54 6.14
N TYR A 60 -3.42 -0.63 4.83
CA TYR A 60 -2.77 -1.77 4.20
C TYR A 60 -1.73 -1.30 3.18
N ASN A 61 -0.53 -1.87 3.24
CA ASN A 61 0.55 -1.55 2.31
C ASN A 61 0.69 -2.66 1.26
N SER A 62 0.55 -2.26 0.00
CA SER A 62 0.84 -3.12 -1.15
C SER A 62 2.21 -2.80 -1.71
N ARG A 63 3.16 -3.71 -1.47
CA ARG A 63 4.55 -3.53 -1.91
C ARG A 63 4.66 -3.47 -3.43
N HIS A 64 3.97 -4.36 -4.12
CA HIS A 64 4.09 -4.51 -5.57
C HIS A 64 3.30 -3.46 -6.35
N MET A 65 2.33 -2.82 -5.71
CA MET A 65 1.59 -1.71 -6.30
C MET A 65 2.14 -0.34 -5.91
N ASP A 66 3.11 -0.26 -5.00
CA ASP A 66 3.59 1.01 -4.44
C ASP A 66 2.44 1.91 -3.97
N THR A 67 1.47 1.30 -3.30
CA THR A 67 0.21 1.96 -2.94
C THR A 67 -0.21 1.51 -1.54
N MET A 68 -0.61 2.47 -0.72
CA MET A 68 -1.22 2.27 0.59
C MET A 68 -2.72 2.50 0.48
N TRP A 69 -3.49 1.69 1.19
CA TRP A 69 -4.95 1.66 1.13
C TRP A 69 -5.53 1.89 2.52
N LYS A 70 -6.62 2.66 2.60
CA LYS A 70 -7.54 2.61 3.75
C LYS A 70 -8.75 1.80 3.34
N ILE A 71 -9.04 0.74 4.09
CA ILE A 71 -10.10 -0.23 3.80
C ILE A 71 -11.12 -0.17 4.93
N ASN A 72 -12.40 -0.03 4.60
CA ASN A 72 -13.47 -0.21 5.57
C ASN A 72 -13.56 -1.68 5.99
N LYS A 73 -13.42 -1.99 7.27
CA LYS A 73 -13.38 -3.37 7.77
C LYS A 73 -14.71 -4.12 7.55
N THR A 74 -15.82 -3.40 7.60
CA THR A 74 -17.17 -3.97 7.52
C THR A 74 -17.57 -4.22 6.07
N SER A 75 -17.42 -3.23 5.19
CA SER A 75 -17.82 -3.35 3.78
C SER A 75 -16.72 -3.97 2.90
N GLY A 76 -15.46 -3.91 3.32
CA GLY A 76 -14.30 -4.28 2.50
C GLY A 76 -13.93 -3.23 1.44
N GLU A 77 -14.63 -2.10 1.39
CA GLU A 77 -14.40 -1.02 0.42
C GLU A 77 -13.07 -0.31 0.67
N CYS A 78 -12.31 -0.04 -0.39
CA CYS A 78 -11.16 0.85 -0.34
C CYS A 78 -11.64 2.30 -0.32
N LEU A 79 -11.54 2.95 0.84
CA LEU A 79 -12.02 4.32 1.07
C LEU A 79 -11.11 5.36 0.40
N TRP A 80 -9.81 5.13 0.45
CA TRP A 80 -8.82 5.90 -0.30
C TRP A 80 -7.58 5.06 -0.56
N ALA A 81 -6.79 5.55 -1.52
CA ALA A 81 -5.46 5.04 -1.81
C ALA A 81 -4.47 6.19 -2.00
N ILE A 82 -3.23 6.00 -1.56
CA ILE A 82 -2.11 6.92 -1.81
C ILE A 82 -0.92 6.14 -2.36
N GLY A 83 -0.22 6.71 -3.34
CA GLY A 83 0.86 6.03 -4.05
C GLY A 83 0.58 5.97 -5.55
N ARG A 84 1.22 5.01 -6.24
CA ARG A 84 1.18 4.91 -7.71
C ARG A 84 -0.22 4.83 -8.31
N TYR A 85 -1.13 4.14 -7.62
CA TYR A 85 -2.51 3.93 -8.05
C TYR A 85 -3.52 4.59 -7.10
N GLY A 86 -3.07 5.58 -6.32
CA GLY A 86 -3.90 6.28 -5.37
C GLY A 86 -4.64 7.49 -5.95
N ASP A 87 -5.70 7.89 -5.26
CA ASP A 87 -6.50 9.08 -5.56
C ASP A 87 -5.88 10.35 -4.95
N VAL A 88 -5.01 10.19 -3.95
CA VAL A 88 -4.37 11.30 -3.25
C VAL A 88 -3.18 11.83 -4.06
N PRO A 89 -3.18 13.13 -4.46
CA PRO A 89 -2.09 13.70 -5.23
C PRO A 89 -0.81 13.78 -4.40
N MET A 90 0.31 13.42 -5.01
CA MET A 90 1.65 13.62 -4.45
C MET A 90 2.41 14.68 -5.23
N LEU A 91 3.27 15.44 -4.54
CA LEU A 91 4.07 16.50 -5.16
C LEU A 91 5.56 16.15 -5.07
N SER A 92 6.29 16.32 -6.17
CA SER A 92 7.75 16.29 -6.18
C SER A 92 8.34 17.46 -5.39
N LEU A 93 9.66 17.44 -5.17
CA LEU A 93 10.39 18.57 -4.58
C LEU A 93 10.17 19.91 -5.31
N ALA A 94 9.85 19.87 -6.60
CA ALA A 94 9.53 21.06 -7.40
C ALA A 94 8.05 21.47 -7.34
N GLY A 95 7.25 20.88 -6.44
CA GLY A 95 5.82 21.13 -6.32
C GLY A 95 4.97 20.60 -7.48
N LYS A 96 5.54 19.75 -8.34
CA LYS A 96 4.82 19.18 -9.49
C LYS A 96 4.13 17.87 -9.11
N PRO A 97 2.90 17.61 -9.60
CA PRO A 97 2.24 16.32 -9.42
C PRO A 97 3.12 15.16 -9.88
N VAL A 98 3.25 14.15 -9.05
CA VAL A 98 3.92 12.90 -9.37
C VAL A 98 3.02 11.73 -8.99
N LYS A 99 3.15 10.65 -9.76
CA LYS A 99 2.40 9.44 -9.48
C LYS A 99 2.95 8.68 -8.28
N GLN A 100 4.19 8.93 -7.85
CA GLN A 100 4.82 8.12 -6.82
C GLN A 100 5.92 8.87 -6.10
N LEU A 101 5.94 8.75 -4.77
CA LEU A 101 7.06 9.21 -3.94
C LEU A 101 7.72 8.09 -3.16
N PHE A 102 7.11 6.92 -2.97
CA PHE A 102 7.70 5.75 -2.30
C PHE A 102 7.56 4.52 -3.19
N SER A 103 8.51 3.58 -3.11
CA SER A 103 8.46 2.35 -3.91
C SER A 103 8.89 1.13 -3.10
N HIS A 104 8.14 0.05 -3.26
CA HIS A 104 8.37 -1.26 -2.66
C HIS A 104 8.50 -1.18 -1.15
N SER A 105 7.73 -0.27 -0.54
CA SER A 105 7.75 0.09 0.86
C SER A 105 7.35 -1.07 1.77
N HIS A 106 7.73 -0.99 3.04
CA HIS A 106 7.37 -1.87 4.14
C HIS A 106 7.02 -1.05 5.39
N GLY A 107 6.41 -1.68 6.39
CA GLY A 107 6.30 -1.11 7.73
C GLY A 107 5.42 0.14 7.82
N LEU A 108 4.23 0.10 7.22
CA LEU A 108 3.23 1.16 7.34
C LEU A 108 2.74 1.30 8.80
N THR A 109 2.95 2.46 9.39
CA THR A 109 2.50 2.81 10.74
C THR A 109 1.78 4.15 10.73
N ARG A 110 0.58 4.23 11.31
CA ARG A 110 -0.11 5.50 11.55
C ARG A 110 0.48 6.14 12.80
N ILE A 111 0.90 7.40 12.72
CA ILE A 111 1.48 8.16 13.84
C ILE A 111 0.67 9.40 14.23
N ALA A 112 -0.25 9.84 13.37
CA ALA A 112 -1.29 10.82 13.68
C ALA A 112 -2.51 10.58 12.78
N GLU A 113 -3.58 11.38 12.95
CA GLU A 113 -4.84 11.20 12.23
C GLU A 113 -4.65 11.05 10.71
N SER A 114 -3.80 11.92 10.16
CA SER A 114 -3.52 12.04 8.72
C SER A 114 -2.04 11.78 8.38
N THR A 115 -1.28 11.20 9.31
CA THR A 115 0.18 11.02 9.15
C THR A 115 0.61 9.59 9.36
N PHE A 116 1.41 9.09 8.43
CA PHE A 116 1.93 7.74 8.38
C PHE A 116 3.44 7.74 8.22
N VAL A 117 4.10 6.72 8.78
CA VAL A 117 5.52 6.43 8.56
C VAL A 117 5.63 5.10 7.82
N THR A 118 6.56 5.04 6.86
CA THR A 118 6.90 3.80 6.15
C THR A 118 8.40 3.71 5.90
N PHE A 119 8.90 2.48 5.79
CA PHE A 119 10.22 2.20 5.25
C PHE A 119 10.13 2.08 3.72
N ASP A 120 10.64 3.07 3.00
CA ASP A 120 10.68 3.14 1.54
C ASP A 120 11.96 2.49 1.02
N ASN A 121 11.83 1.32 0.38
CA ASN A 121 12.97 0.58 -0.16
C ASN A 121 13.57 1.21 -1.41
N ASP A 122 12.81 2.07 -2.10
CA ASP A 122 13.26 2.80 -3.28
C ASP A 122 13.69 1.93 -4.48
N ALA A 123 13.19 0.69 -4.53
CA ALA A 123 13.69 -0.35 -5.43
C ALA A 123 13.55 -0.02 -6.93
N PHE A 124 12.64 0.89 -7.32
CA PHE A 124 12.38 1.23 -8.72
C PHE A 124 11.94 2.68 -8.94
N MET A 125 12.45 3.59 -8.13
CA MET A 125 12.09 4.99 -8.23
C MET A 125 12.74 5.67 -9.45
N HIS A 126 12.02 6.58 -10.10
CA HIS A 126 12.62 7.42 -11.12
C HIS A 126 13.48 8.53 -10.49
N PRO A 127 14.74 8.74 -10.91
CA PRO A 127 15.64 9.77 -10.35
C PRO A 127 15.09 11.20 -10.37
N GLY A 128 14.08 11.47 -11.22
CA GLY A 128 13.44 12.77 -11.34
C GLY A 128 12.36 13.09 -10.29
N PHE A 129 11.98 12.16 -9.40
CA PHE A 129 10.92 12.40 -8.41
C PHE A 129 11.44 12.93 -7.06
N HIS A 130 12.71 12.66 -6.71
CA HIS A 130 13.38 13.21 -5.52
C HIS A 130 14.90 12.97 -5.56
N THR A 131 15.63 13.62 -4.66
CA THR A 131 17.10 13.75 -4.67
C THR A 131 17.89 12.50 -4.30
N THR A 132 17.23 11.42 -3.85
CA THR A 132 17.90 10.24 -3.25
C THR A 132 17.39 8.93 -3.84
N CYS A 133 17.54 8.76 -5.15
CA CYS A 133 17.20 7.51 -5.85
C CYS A 133 18.20 6.39 -5.51
N GLY A 134 17.71 5.17 -5.34
CA GLY A 134 18.49 3.97 -5.01
C GLY A 134 18.83 3.84 -3.52
N THR A 135 18.15 4.59 -2.64
CA THR A 135 18.48 4.61 -1.20
C THR A 135 17.24 4.30 -0.37
N SER A 136 17.36 3.30 0.51
CA SER A 136 16.30 3.01 1.48
C SER A 136 16.19 4.11 2.54
N LYS A 137 14.96 4.48 2.88
CA LYS A 137 14.67 5.67 3.70
C LYS A 137 13.42 5.47 4.56
N VAL A 138 13.39 6.15 5.70
CA VAL A 138 12.14 6.36 6.44
C VAL A 138 11.42 7.53 5.80
N LYS A 139 10.13 7.38 5.49
CA LYS A 139 9.31 8.43 4.90
C LYS A 139 8.07 8.65 5.74
N GLU A 140 7.89 9.90 6.14
CA GLU A 140 6.64 10.40 6.71
C GLU A 140 5.75 10.90 5.57
N ILE A 141 4.48 10.52 5.61
CA ILE A 141 3.48 10.83 4.59
C ILE A 141 2.29 11.45 5.32
N THR A 142 2.01 12.73 5.02
CA THR A 142 0.87 13.47 5.58
C THR A 142 -0.01 13.99 4.45
N PHE A 143 -1.31 13.75 4.54
CA PHE A 143 -2.30 14.21 3.55
C PHE A 143 -3.69 14.31 4.19
N ASP A 144 -4.51 15.23 3.67
CA ASP A 144 -5.92 15.35 4.08
C ASP A 144 -6.77 14.42 3.19
N PRO A 145 -7.32 13.31 3.73
CA PRO A 145 -8.01 12.29 2.94
C PRO A 145 -9.40 12.71 2.42
#